data_AF-A0A5D0EHR1-F1
#
_entry.id   AF-A0A5D0EHR1-F1
#
_cell.length_a   1.000
_cell.length_b   1.000
_cell.length_c   1.000
_cell.angle_alpha   90.00
_cell.angle_beta   90.00
_cell.angle_gamma   90.00
#
_symmetry.space_group_name_H-M   'P 1'
#
loop_
_entity.id
_entity.type
_entity.pdbx_description
1 polymer ?
#
loop_
_entity_poly.entity_id
_entity_poly.type
_entity_poly.pdbx_seq_one_letter_code
_entity_poly.pdbx_strand_id
1 'polypeptide(L)'
;MTQYGPTYKGYQPLSSYTHWNRLISEGKVSQDESQILIAMSENEGNFDAVQSYDSEILTAGAMQKTINPLGEGELPIQMNKFKEQFPQLFDKYFRCCGWDVRLKSGKYVAYYNDFTGAELKAIIRNGYTADTYGKFVPNKAVAIFAEAIDIDEYKEIQVLDFIDRLHLALNIVPEGYSYKIASYVRSNLGRATVLDHHVNRPNNVSKYFGIALDYFFSKNPNISKNPDTWGELHNKYENEIINFYGVNRNGTDMPKRYVELKKKL
;
A
#
# COMPACT_ATOMS: atom_id res chain seq x y z
N MET A 1 -25.30 -0.58 -7.78
CA MET A 1 -25.44 0.80 -8.30
C MET A 1 -24.07 1.18 -8.86
N THR A 2 -23.93 1.40 -10.18
CA THR A 2 -22.65 1.80 -10.78
C THR A 2 -22.28 3.17 -10.24
N GLN A 3 -21.12 3.30 -9.59
CA GLN A 3 -20.64 4.56 -9.05
C GLN A 3 -19.62 5.15 -10.03
N TYR A 4 -19.87 6.39 -10.47
CA TYR A 4 -18.98 7.15 -11.34
C TYR A 4 -18.16 8.12 -10.49
N GLY A 5 -16.94 8.39 -10.93
CA GLY A 5 -16.09 9.38 -10.28
C GLY A 5 -14.75 9.57 -10.98
N PRO A 6 -13.92 10.49 -10.49
CA PRO A 6 -12.63 10.80 -11.06
C PRO A 6 -11.68 9.61 -10.94
N THR A 7 -10.89 9.39 -11.99
CA THR A 7 -9.75 8.48 -11.99
C THR A 7 -8.59 9.13 -12.70
N TYR A 8 -7.48 9.29 -12.01
CA TYR A 8 -6.19 9.65 -12.55
C TYR A 8 -5.20 8.54 -12.18
N LYS A 9 -4.75 7.78 -13.18
CA LYS A 9 -3.86 6.62 -12.96
C LYS A 9 -2.44 7.01 -12.55
N GLY A 10 -2.09 8.27 -12.71
CA GLY A 10 -0.73 8.76 -12.52
C GLY A 10 0.24 8.30 -13.60
N TYR A 11 1.41 8.92 -13.63
CA TYR A 11 2.51 8.58 -14.53
C TYR A 11 3.85 8.40 -13.81
N GLN A 12 3.87 8.49 -12.48
CA GLN A 12 5.09 8.44 -11.67
C GLN A 12 5.17 7.11 -10.90
N PRO A 13 5.74 6.04 -11.50
CA PRO A 13 5.89 4.76 -10.81
C PRO A 13 6.86 4.87 -9.64
N LEU A 14 6.79 3.93 -8.68
CA LEU A 14 7.72 3.93 -7.54
C LEU A 14 9.19 3.85 -7.96
N SER A 15 9.45 3.19 -9.10
CA SER A 15 10.77 3.08 -9.72
C SER A 15 11.35 4.41 -10.20
N SER A 16 10.53 5.46 -10.41
CA SER A 16 11.01 6.78 -10.82
C SER A 16 11.52 7.63 -9.65
N TYR A 17 11.39 7.17 -8.39
CA TYR A 17 11.87 7.91 -7.24
C TYR A 17 13.40 8.06 -7.28
N THR A 18 13.88 9.30 -7.37
CA THR A 18 15.31 9.59 -7.62
C THR A 18 16.18 9.55 -6.36
N HIS A 19 15.57 9.52 -5.17
CA HIS A 19 16.28 9.63 -3.88
C HIS A 19 16.52 8.29 -3.16
N TRP A 20 16.35 7.14 -3.83
CA TRP A 20 16.64 5.83 -3.24
C TRP A 20 18.05 5.75 -2.64
N ASN A 21 19.07 6.21 -3.37
CA ASN A 21 20.46 6.16 -2.90
C ASN A 21 20.66 6.94 -1.60
N ARG A 22 19.98 8.08 -1.44
CA ARG A 22 20.02 8.86 -0.21
C ARG A 22 19.41 8.06 0.94
N LEU A 23 18.20 7.54 0.77
CA LEU A 23 17.52 6.73 1.80
C LEU A 23 18.33 5.50 2.21
N ILE A 24 19.02 4.88 1.26
CA ILE A 24 19.91 3.73 1.50
C ILE A 24 21.14 4.15 2.30
N SER A 25 21.80 5.24 1.89
CA SER A 25 22.98 5.76 2.61
C SER A 25 22.66 6.22 4.04
N GLU A 26 21.44 6.73 4.27
CA GLU A 26 20.94 7.12 5.58
C GLU A 26 20.48 5.93 6.44
N GLY A 27 20.47 4.71 5.90
CA GLY A 27 20.00 3.50 6.60
C GLY A 27 18.49 3.46 6.85
N LYS A 28 17.71 4.34 6.19
CA LYS A 28 16.24 4.34 6.27
C LYS A 28 15.61 3.21 5.46
N VAL A 29 16.29 2.77 4.40
CA VAL A 29 15.85 1.71 3.49
C VAL A 29 17.05 0.84 3.13
N SER A 30 16.91 -0.48 3.13
CA SER A 30 17.96 -1.37 2.61
C SER A 30 17.89 -1.53 1.09
N GLN A 31 18.99 -1.98 0.47
CA GLN A 31 19.01 -2.28 -0.96
C GLN A 31 17.91 -3.28 -1.35
N ASP A 32 17.72 -4.33 -0.55
CA ASP A 32 16.69 -5.35 -0.77
C ASP A 32 15.28 -4.77 -0.65
N GLU A 33 15.05 -3.90 0.33
CA GLU A 33 13.74 -3.26 0.52
C GLU A 33 13.37 -2.36 -0.66
N SER A 34 14.32 -1.61 -1.20
CA SER A 34 14.05 -0.82 -2.41
C SER A 34 13.64 -1.70 -3.59
N GLN A 35 14.34 -2.83 -3.82
CA GLN A 35 13.98 -3.80 -4.86
C GLN A 35 12.59 -4.41 -4.65
N ILE A 36 12.29 -4.81 -3.41
CA ILE A 36 10.99 -5.37 -3.03
C ILE A 36 9.86 -4.38 -3.32
N LEU A 37 10.02 -3.14 -2.85
CA LEU A 37 9.02 -2.08 -3.01
C LEU A 37 8.80 -1.74 -4.48
N ILE A 38 9.88 -1.58 -5.26
CA ILE A 38 9.80 -1.31 -6.70
C ILE A 38 9.02 -2.42 -7.40
N ALA A 39 9.41 -3.68 -7.21
CA ALA A 39 8.78 -4.81 -7.90
C ALA A 39 7.29 -4.97 -7.54
N MET A 40 6.95 -4.78 -6.26
CA MET A 40 5.58 -4.96 -5.76
C MET A 40 4.66 -3.79 -6.11
N SER A 41 5.16 -2.56 -6.11
CA SER A 41 4.37 -1.35 -6.39
C SER A 41 3.70 -1.37 -7.78
N GLU A 42 4.24 -2.10 -8.75
CA GLU A 42 3.61 -2.24 -10.07
C GLU A 42 2.29 -3.01 -10.04
N ASN A 43 2.02 -3.77 -8.98
CA ASN A 43 0.71 -4.37 -8.75
C ASN A 43 -0.30 -3.39 -8.13
N GLU A 44 0.14 -2.18 -7.78
CA GLU A 44 -0.64 -1.13 -7.11
C GLU A 44 -0.72 0.14 -7.98
N GLY A 45 -0.60 1.32 -7.36
CA GLY A 45 -0.70 2.61 -8.04
C GLY A 45 0.64 3.29 -8.28
N ASN A 46 0.62 4.34 -9.08
CA ASN A 46 1.71 5.33 -9.18
C ASN A 46 1.66 6.29 -7.98
N PHE A 47 2.77 7.01 -7.71
CA PHE A 47 2.85 8.02 -6.64
C PHE A 47 1.77 9.08 -6.74
N ASP A 48 1.45 9.49 -7.97
CA ASP A 48 0.51 10.56 -8.30
C ASP A 48 -0.90 10.01 -8.63
N ALA A 49 -1.13 8.71 -8.49
CA ALA A 49 -2.43 8.12 -8.76
C ALA A 49 -3.48 8.61 -7.75
N VAL A 50 -4.65 9.05 -8.23
CA VAL A 50 -5.77 9.48 -7.40
C VAL A 50 -7.08 9.01 -8.03
N GLN A 51 -7.98 8.45 -7.23
CA GLN A 51 -9.30 8.04 -7.69
C GLN A 51 -10.40 8.22 -6.63
N SER A 52 -11.64 8.32 -7.10
CA SER A 52 -12.83 8.30 -6.26
C SER A 52 -14.02 7.69 -7.02
N TYR A 53 -14.01 6.38 -7.26
CA TYR A 53 -15.12 5.68 -7.92
C TYR A 53 -15.75 4.55 -7.08
N ASP A 54 -15.21 4.24 -5.90
CA ASP A 54 -15.61 3.10 -5.07
C ASP A 54 -16.31 3.51 -3.75
N SER A 55 -16.24 2.70 -2.69
CA SER A 55 -16.82 3.03 -1.38
C SER A 55 -16.15 4.24 -0.72
N GLU A 56 -14.94 4.60 -1.10
CA GLU A 56 -14.14 5.63 -0.44
C GLU A 56 -14.43 7.03 -1.01
N ILE A 57 -14.04 8.05 -0.25
CA ILE A 57 -14.11 9.46 -0.67
C ILE A 57 -13.00 9.75 -1.67
N LEU A 58 -11.79 9.26 -1.39
CA LEU A 58 -10.61 9.43 -2.23
C LEU A 58 -9.64 8.30 -1.90
N THR A 59 -8.98 7.78 -2.91
CA THR A 59 -7.88 6.83 -2.80
C THR A 59 -6.70 7.40 -3.55
N ALA A 60 -5.51 7.43 -2.93
CA ALA A 60 -4.36 8.08 -3.53
C ALA A 60 -3.03 7.39 -3.25
N GLY A 61 -2.07 7.66 -4.13
CA GLY A 61 -0.68 7.28 -3.98
C GLY A 61 -0.38 5.84 -4.36
N ALA A 62 0.89 5.49 -4.27
CA ALA A 62 1.40 4.20 -4.73
C ALA A 62 0.85 3.02 -3.91
N MET A 63 0.50 3.26 -2.64
CA MET A 63 -0.17 2.28 -1.76
C MET A 63 -1.69 2.29 -1.85
N GLN A 64 -2.29 3.19 -2.64
CA GLN A 64 -3.75 3.38 -2.71
C GLN A 64 -4.38 3.58 -1.31
N LYS A 65 -3.80 4.46 -0.50
CA LYS A 65 -4.35 4.81 0.83
C LYS A 65 -5.65 5.58 0.66
N THR A 66 -6.59 5.37 1.58
CA THR A 66 -7.97 5.88 1.43
C THR A 66 -8.33 6.95 2.46
N ILE A 67 -9.21 7.86 2.03
CA ILE A 67 -10.12 8.63 2.86
C ILE A 67 -11.46 7.90 2.80
N ASN A 68 -11.89 7.31 3.91
CA ASN A 68 -13.13 6.54 4.02
C ASN A 68 -14.37 7.45 4.09
N PRO A 69 -15.60 6.91 4.05
CA PRO A 69 -16.84 7.70 4.07
C PRO A 69 -17.03 8.66 5.26
N LEU A 70 -16.24 8.51 6.33
CA LEU A 70 -16.25 9.41 7.50
C LEU A 70 -15.19 10.52 7.40
N GLY A 71 -14.38 10.53 6.33
CA GLY A 71 -13.23 11.42 6.18
C GLY A 71 -11.96 10.92 6.87
N GLU A 72 -11.98 9.73 7.46
CA GLU A 72 -10.87 9.10 8.21
C GLU A 72 -10.07 8.14 7.30
N GLY A 73 -9.01 7.51 7.80
CA GLY A 73 -8.30 6.42 7.09
C GLY A 73 -6.79 6.57 7.11
N GLU A 74 -6.09 5.75 6.33
CA GLU A 74 -4.64 5.79 6.22
C GLU A 74 -4.15 7.04 5.46
N LEU A 75 -4.96 7.59 4.54
CA LEU A 75 -4.57 8.79 3.78
C LEU A 75 -4.60 10.07 4.64
N PRO A 76 -5.63 10.35 5.47
CA PRO A 76 -5.57 11.46 6.43
C PRO A 76 -4.39 11.37 7.41
N ILE A 77 -4.04 10.16 7.88
CA ILE A 77 -2.85 9.96 8.73
C ILE A 77 -1.58 10.40 7.97
N GLN A 78 -1.44 9.98 6.71
CA GLN A 78 -0.31 10.36 5.87
C GLN A 78 -0.27 11.87 5.59
N MET A 79 -1.43 12.49 5.32
CA MET A 79 -1.55 13.94 5.18
C MET A 79 -1.09 14.66 6.45
N ASN A 80 -1.43 14.15 7.64
CA ASN A 80 -0.99 14.75 8.89
C ASN A 80 0.52 14.59 9.10
N LYS A 81 1.08 13.42 8.78
CA LYS A 81 2.54 13.19 8.79
C LYS A 81 3.24 14.23 7.91
N PHE A 82 2.71 14.50 6.71
CA PHE A 82 3.25 15.55 5.83
C PHE A 82 3.08 16.96 6.42
N LYS A 83 1.91 17.27 6.99
CA LYS A 83 1.62 18.55 7.67
C LYS A 83 2.59 18.85 8.81
N GLU A 84 2.94 17.84 9.60
CA GLU A 84 3.85 17.98 10.73
C GLU A 84 5.32 18.10 10.28
N GLN A 85 5.74 17.30 9.30
CA GLN A 85 7.13 17.28 8.83
C GLN A 85 7.47 18.46 7.92
N PHE A 86 6.51 18.90 7.09
CA PHE A 86 6.71 19.91 6.05
C PHE A 86 5.57 20.95 6.04
N PRO A 87 5.33 21.69 7.15
CA PRO A 87 4.16 22.56 7.28
C PRO A 87 4.07 23.63 6.18
N GLN A 88 5.20 24.18 5.73
CA GLN A 88 5.21 25.18 4.65
C GLN A 88 4.80 24.58 3.30
N LEU A 89 5.22 23.34 3.00
CA LEU A 89 4.82 22.65 1.77
C LEU A 89 3.37 22.18 1.87
N PHE A 90 2.93 21.72 3.04
CA PHE A 90 1.52 21.44 3.28
C PHE A 90 0.66 22.67 3.02
N ASP A 91 1.09 23.84 3.49
CA ASP A 91 0.37 25.08 3.28
C ASP A 91 0.31 25.46 1.79
N LYS A 92 1.44 25.29 1.10
CA LYS A 92 1.57 25.59 -0.33
C LYS A 92 0.77 24.64 -1.23
N TYR A 93 0.71 23.35 -0.94
CA TYR A 93 0.13 22.36 -1.86
C TYR A 93 -1.26 21.87 -1.42
N PHE A 94 -1.52 21.77 -0.12
CA PHE A 94 -2.83 21.36 0.40
C PHE A 94 -3.66 22.56 0.86
N ARG A 95 -3.19 23.31 1.87
CA ARG A 95 -4.04 24.31 2.54
C ARG A 95 -4.49 25.45 1.64
N CYS A 96 -3.60 26.00 0.82
CA CYS A 96 -3.94 27.11 -0.09
C CYS A 96 -5.00 26.70 -1.14
N CYS A 97 -5.15 25.40 -1.37
CA CYS A 97 -6.10 24.83 -2.32
C CYS A 97 -7.31 24.18 -1.65
N GLY A 98 -7.51 24.42 -0.36
CA GLY A 98 -8.69 24.01 0.39
C GLY A 98 -8.56 22.69 1.13
N TRP A 99 -7.51 21.91 0.91
CA TRP A 99 -7.29 20.66 1.63
C TRP A 99 -6.69 20.90 3.01
N ASP A 100 -7.24 20.24 4.02
CA ASP A 100 -6.70 20.24 5.37
C ASP A 100 -6.92 18.88 6.03
N VAL A 101 -6.19 18.64 7.12
CA VAL A 101 -6.37 17.49 7.99
C VAL A 101 -6.39 17.95 9.44
N ARG A 102 -7.36 17.44 10.20
CA ARG A 102 -7.63 17.86 11.58
C ARG A 102 -7.85 16.65 12.47
N LEU A 103 -7.38 16.74 13.71
CA LEU A 103 -7.66 15.75 14.74
C LEU A 103 -9.09 15.97 15.27
N LYS A 104 -9.96 14.98 15.13
CA LYS A 104 -11.34 14.98 15.63
C LYS A 104 -11.61 13.66 16.35
N SER A 105 -11.96 13.74 17.63
CA SER A 105 -12.27 12.56 18.46
C SER A 105 -11.19 11.47 18.41
N GLY A 106 -9.92 11.87 18.45
CA GLY A 106 -8.77 10.94 18.42
C GLY A 106 -8.41 10.39 17.04
N LYS A 107 -9.02 10.86 15.96
CA LYS A 107 -8.73 10.42 14.59
C LYS A 107 -8.43 11.60 13.67
N TYR A 108 -7.53 11.40 12.72
CA TYR A 108 -7.28 12.39 11.67
C TYR A 108 -8.36 12.31 10.60
N VAL A 109 -8.99 13.45 10.33
CA VAL A 109 -10.08 13.60 9.36
C VAL A 109 -9.66 14.61 8.30
N ALA A 110 -9.80 14.23 7.03
CA ALA A 110 -9.52 15.09 5.89
C ALA A 110 -10.72 15.99 5.55
N TYR A 111 -10.42 17.22 5.15
CA TYR A 111 -11.37 18.24 4.78
C TYR A 111 -10.96 18.88 3.45
N TYR A 112 -11.93 19.23 2.63
CA TYR A 112 -11.73 20.11 1.47
C TYR A 112 -12.74 21.25 1.53
N ASN A 113 -12.25 22.49 1.65
CA ASN A 113 -13.06 23.68 1.90
C ASN A 113 -14.06 23.48 3.06
N ASP A 114 -13.57 22.92 4.17
CA ASP A 114 -14.33 22.58 5.39
C ASP A 114 -15.39 21.46 5.25
N PHE A 115 -15.56 20.88 4.06
CA PHE A 115 -16.41 19.70 3.86
C PHE A 115 -15.65 18.41 4.14
N THR A 116 -16.32 17.43 4.74
CA THR A 116 -15.81 16.07 4.96
C THR A 116 -16.93 15.05 4.76
N GLY A 117 -16.62 13.76 4.91
CA GLY A 117 -17.61 12.68 4.86
C GLY A 117 -18.41 12.62 3.55
N ALA A 118 -19.71 12.38 3.67
CA ALA A 118 -20.60 12.24 2.53
C ALA A 118 -20.66 13.51 1.64
N GLU A 119 -20.59 14.70 2.23
CA GLU A 119 -20.61 15.97 1.50
C GLU A 119 -19.35 16.14 0.65
N LEU A 120 -18.18 15.85 1.23
CA LEU A 120 -16.92 15.84 0.49
C LEU A 120 -16.96 14.84 -0.67
N LYS A 121 -17.48 13.64 -0.43
CA LYS A 121 -17.64 12.62 -1.47
C LYS A 121 -18.50 13.13 -2.63
N ALA A 122 -19.61 13.81 -2.33
CA ALA A 122 -20.49 14.38 -3.33
C ALA A 122 -19.80 15.51 -4.12
N ILE A 123 -19.02 16.36 -3.47
CA ILE A 123 -18.24 17.42 -4.11
C ILE A 123 -17.23 16.83 -5.10
N ILE A 124 -16.46 15.83 -4.68
CA ILE A 124 -15.45 15.18 -5.52
C ILE A 124 -16.08 14.47 -6.72
N ARG A 125 -17.28 13.93 -6.59
CA ARG A 125 -17.97 13.19 -7.66
C ARG A 125 -18.90 14.05 -8.51
N ASN A 126 -18.98 15.36 -8.25
CA ASN A 126 -19.83 16.25 -9.01
C ASN A 126 -19.42 16.25 -10.50
N GLY A 127 -20.40 16.11 -11.39
CA GLY A 127 -20.18 16.03 -12.85
C GLY A 127 -19.79 14.64 -13.37
N TYR A 128 -19.54 13.65 -12.51
CA TYR A 128 -19.27 12.28 -12.92
C TYR A 128 -20.55 11.45 -12.98
N THR A 129 -20.96 11.09 -14.19
CA THR A 129 -22.18 10.34 -14.52
C THR A 129 -21.87 9.30 -15.59
N ALA A 130 -22.87 8.52 -16.01
CA ALA A 130 -22.74 7.62 -17.15
C ALA A 130 -22.31 8.36 -18.43
N ASP A 131 -22.83 9.57 -18.64
CA ASP A 131 -22.57 10.36 -19.85
C ASP A 131 -21.16 10.95 -19.90
N THR A 132 -20.54 11.14 -18.72
CA THR A 132 -19.17 11.66 -18.60
C THR A 132 -18.14 10.58 -18.30
N TYR A 133 -18.55 9.31 -18.24
CA TYR A 133 -17.63 8.20 -18.05
C TYR A 133 -16.59 8.14 -19.18
N GLY A 134 -15.32 8.02 -18.81
CA GLY A 134 -14.19 8.03 -19.75
C GLY A 134 -13.89 9.39 -20.38
N LYS A 135 -14.63 10.45 -20.03
CA LYS A 135 -14.39 11.82 -20.50
C LYS A 135 -13.68 12.64 -19.44
N PHE A 136 -12.98 13.68 -19.88
CA PHE A 136 -12.38 14.64 -18.97
C PHE A 136 -13.47 15.50 -18.32
N VAL A 137 -13.48 15.52 -16.98
CA VAL A 137 -14.30 16.41 -16.16
C VAL A 137 -13.34 17.17 -15.24
N PRO A 138 -13.27 18.51 -15.31
CA PRO A 138 -12.40 19.29 -14.43
C PRO A 138 -12.75 19.06 -12.96
N ASN A 139 -11.74 18.72 -12.15
CA ASN A 139 -11.93 18.50 -10.72
C ASN A 139 -10.74 19.07 -9.95
N LYS A 140 -10.92 20.27 -9.39
CA LYS A 140 -9.84 20.97 -8.67
C LYS A 140 -9.36 20.19 -7.44
N ALA A 141 -10.29 19.58 -6.70
CA ALA A 141 -9.97 18.83 -5.49
C ALA A 141 -9.03 17.66 -5.78
N VAL A 142 -9.28 16.93 -6.87
CA VAL A 142 -8.45 15.80 -7.31
C VAL A 142 -7.15 16.26 -7.96
N ALA A 143 -7.21 17.26 -8.83
CA ALA A 143 -6.04 17.75 -9.57
C ALA A 143 -4.95 18.26 -8.63
N ILE A 144 -5.30 19.09 -7.65
CA ILE A 144 -4.30 19.58 -6.68
C ILE A 144 -3.79 18.47 -5.78
N PHE A 145 -4.63 17.49 -5.43
CA PHE A 145 -4.18 16.37 -4.60
C PHE A 145 -3.14 15.53 -5.34
N ALA A 146 -3.36 15.25 -6.63
CA ALA A 146 -2.40 14.54 -7.47
C ALA A 146 -1.07 15.29 -7.57
N GLU A 147 -1.09 16.61 -7.72
CA GLU A 147 0.12 17.45 -7.71
C GLU A 147 0.83 17.42 -6.35
N ALA A 148 0.07 17.56 -5.26
CA ALA A 148 0.60 17.64 -3.91
C ALA A 148 1.31 16.35 -3.45
N ILE A 149 0.81 15.18 -3.86
CA ILE A 149 1.41 13.89 -3.48
C ILE A 149 2.60 13.48 -4.36
N ASP A 150 2.86 14.21 -5.45
CA ASP A 150 3.91 13.92 -6.43
C ASP A 150 5.23 14.68 -6.16
N ILE A 151 5.25 15.59 -5.18
CA ILE A 151 6.48 16.26 -4.76
C ILE A 151 7.41 15.31 -3.98
N ASP A 152 8.72 15.57 -4.04
CA ASP A 152 9.75 14.67 -3.51
C ASP A 152 9.58 14.36 -2.01
N GLU A 153 9.21 15.35 -1.20
CA GLU A 153 8.99 15.19 0.23
C GLU A 153 7.78 14.29 0.53
N TYR A 154 6.70 14.41 -0.25
CA TYR A 154 5.53 13.55 -0.09
C TYR A 154 5.81 12.14 -0.61
N LYS A 155 6.54 12.02 -1.73
CA LYS A 155 7.03 10.73 -2.24
C LYS A 155 7.90 9.99 -1.22
N GLU A 156 8.79 10.69 -0.50
CA GLU A 156 9.56 10.09 0.60
C GLU A 156 8.64 9.49 1.66
N ILE A 157 7.59 10.22 2.08
CA ILE A 157 6.61 9.71 3.04
C ILE A 157 5.92 8.45 2.50
N GLN A 158 5.52 8.42 1.23
CA GLN A 158 4.91 7.24 0.62
C GLN A 158 5.88 6.03 0.63
N VAL A 159 7.16 6.25 0.31
CA VAL A 159 8.20 5.21 0.36
C VAL A 159 8.37 4.67 1.78
N LEU A 160 8.54 5.55 2.76
CA LEU A 160 8.75 5.15 4.16
C LEU A 160 7.52 4.42 4.73
N ASP A 161 6.31 4.82 4.33
CA ASP A 161 5.10 4.10 4.74
C ASP A 161 5.04 2.68 4.16
N PHE A 162 5.55 2.44 2.95
CA PHE A 162 5.68 1.08 2.41
C PHE A 162 6.68 0.24 3.22
N ILE A 163 7.78 0.84 3.68
CA ILE A 163 8.78 0.17 4.52
C ILE A 163 8.17 -0.23 5.86
N ASP A 164 7.49 0.72 6.52
CA ASP A 164 6.77 0.46 7.76
C ASP A 164 5.75 -0.69 7.57
N ARG A 165 5.04 -0.69 6.44
CA ARG A 165 4.08 -1.75 6.09
C ARG A 165 4.75 -3.10 5.87
N LEU A 166 5.91 -3.14 5.19
CA LEU A 166 6.67 -4.36 4.99
C LEU A 166 7.13 -4.96 6.31
N HIS A 167 7.68 -4.12 7.20
CA HIS A 167 8.11 -4.56 8.54
C HIS A 167 6.94 -5.04 9.38
N LEU A 168 5.81 -4.34 9.34
CA LEU A 168 4.58 -4.77 10.00
C LEU A 168 4.14 -6.16 9.50
N ALA A 169 4.06 -6.34 8.19
CA ALA A 169 3.61 -7.59 7.58
C ALA A 169 4.53 -8.78 7.91
N LEU A 170 5.85 -8.56 7.90
CA LEU A 170 6.83 -9.59 8.25
C LEU A 170 6.84 -9.93 9.75
N ASN A 171 6.39 -9.01 10.60
CA ASN A 171 6.28 -9.23 12.04
C ASN A 171 5.02 -10.00 12.47
N ILE A 172 4.09 -10.29 11.55
CA ILE A 172 2.89 -11.08 11.83
C ILE A 172 3.28 -12.52 12.18
N VAL A 173 2.60 -13.10 13.17
CA VAL A 173 2.66 -14.54 13.47
C VAL A 173 1.53 -15.25 12.72
N PRO A 174 1.82 -16.26 11.88
CA PRO A 174 0.79 -17.04 11.19
C PRO A 174 -0.13 -17.79 12.15
N GLU A 175 -1.40 -17.91 11.80
CA GLU A 175 -2.39 -18.63 12.60
C GLU A 175 -1.97 -20.11 12.76
N GLY A 176 -1.93 -20.61 13.99
CA GLY A 176 -1.48 -21.98 14.30
C GLY A 176 0.04 -22.16 14.46
N TYR A 177 0.82 -21.08 14.39
CA TYR A 177 2.29 -21.11 14.49
C TYR A 177 2.80 -20.13 15.55
N SER A 178 4.08 -20.24 15.91
CA SER A 178 4.70 -19.47 16.99
C SER A 178 5.79 -18.50 16.52
N TYR A 179 6.23 -18.61 15.27
CA TYR A 179 7.30 -17.78 14.71
C TYR A 179 6.71 -16.72 13.77
N LYS A 180 7.37 -15.57 13.68
CA LYS A 180 6.97 -14.50 12.77
C LYS A 180 7.18 -14.93 11.32
N ILE A 181 6.45 -14.32 10.39
CA ILE A 181 6.65 -14.54 8.95
C ILE A 181 8.11 -14.25 8.54
N ALA A 182 8.75 -13.23 9.13
CA ALA A 182 10.17 -12.92 8.92
C ALA A 182 11.11 -14.11 9.23
N SER A 183 10.71 -15.01 10.13
CA SER A 183 11.49 -16.20 10.45
C SER A 183 11.37 -17.27 9.36
N TYR A 184 10.28 -17.30 8.60
CA TYR A 184 10.02 -18.25 7.50
C TYR A 184 10.43 -17.71 6.12
N VAL A 185 10.55 -16.39 5.98
CA VAL A 185 10.64 -15.69 4.70
C VAL A 185 11.83 -14.73 4.71
N ARG A 186 12.91 -15.12 4.04
CA ARG A 186 14.16 -14.35 3.93
C ARG A 186 14.38 -13.78 2.53
N SER A 187 13.81 -14.40 1.49
CA SER A 187 13.99 -13.97 0.10
C SER A 187 13.21 -12.69 -0.24
N ASN A 188 13.72 -11.91 -1.20
CA ASN A 188 13.01 -10.73 -1.71
C ASN A 188 11.65 -11.10 -2.31
N LEU A 189 11.56 -12.19 -3.08
CA LEU A 189 10.29 -12.69 -3.61
C LEU A 189 9.28 -12.98 -2.50
N GLY A 190 9.69 -13.70 -1.45
CA GLY A 190 8.80 -14.03 -0.34
C GLY A 190 8.34 -12.79 0.43
N ARG A 191 9.26 -11.86 0.71
CA ARG A 191 8.96 -10.59 1.40
C ARG A 191 8.00 -9.72 0.57
N ALA A 192 8.24 -9.58 -0.73
CA ALA A 192 7.35 -8.89 -1.66
C ALA A 192 5.97 -9.55 -1.74
N THR A 193 5.94 -10.88 -1.74
CA THR A 193 4.71 -11.68 -1.75
C THR A 193 3.89 -11.38 -0.49
N VAL A 194 4.49 -11.35 0.69
CA VAL A 194 3.79 -11.03 1.95
C VAL A 194 3.30 -9.58 1.96
N LEU A 195 4.13 -8.64 1.52
CA LEU A 195 3.77 -7.21 1.42
C LEU A 195 2.58 -6.99 0.49
N ASP A 196 2.58 -7.58 -0.70
CA ASP A 196 1.48 -7.51 -1.67
C ASP A 196 0.14 -7.93 -1.06
N HIS A 197 0.14 -9.02 -0.29
CA HIS A 197 -1.07 -9.47 0.41
C HIS A 197 -1.46 -8.50 1.54
N HIS A 198 -0.48 -7.95 2.26
CA HIS A 198 -0.75 -7.02 3.35
C HIS A 198 -1.27 -5.66 2.86
N VAL A 199 -0.87 -5.21 1.68
CA VAL A 199 -1.47 -4.04 1.02
C VAL A 199 -2.91 -4.34 0.60
N ASN A 200 -3.16 -5.48 -0.04
CA ASN A 200 -4.50 -5.79 -0.55
C ASN A 200 -5.51 -6.18 0.54
N ARG A 201 -5.11 -7.03 1.50
CA ARG A 201 -5.97 -7.64 2.54
C ARG A 201 -5.17 -7.89 3.84
N PRO A 202 -4.80 -6.84 4.60
CA PRO A 202 -3.91 -6.97 5.78
C PRO A 202 -4.37 -8.03 6.79
N ASN A 203 -5.67 -8.05 7.11
CA ASN A 203 -6.24 -8.95 8.12
C ASN A 203 -6.23 -10.44 7.71
N ASN A 204 -5.92 -10.75 6.44
CA ASN A 204 -5.89 -12.12 5.93
C ASN A 204 -4.47 -12.73 5.92
N VAL A 205 -3.43 -11.92 6.15
CA VAL A 205 -2.04 -12.39 6.03
C VAL A 205 -1.75 -13.54 7.00
N SER A 206 -2.08 -13.40 8.28
CA SER A 206 -1.83 -14.42 9.31
C SER A 206 -2.50 -15.76 8.96
N LYS A 207 -3.80 -15.73 8.64
CA LYS A 207 -4.60 -16.91 8.29
C LYS A 207 -4.05 -17.65 7.07
N TYR A 208 -3.87 -16.94 5.95
CA TYR A 208 -3.48 -17.61 4.69
C TYR A 208 -2.02 -18.04 4.69
N PHE A 209 -1.15 -17.35 5.44
CA PHE A 209 0.22 -17.84 5.62
C PHE A 209 0.21 -19.11 6.49
N GLY A 210 -0.65 -19.17 7.52
CA GLY A 210 -0.89 -20.39 8.31
C GLY A 210 -1.33 -21.57 7.44
N ILE A 211 -2.29 -21.36 6.54
CA ILE A 211 -2.73 -22.38 5.56
C ILE A 211 -1.57 -22.87 4.68
N ALA A 212 -0.68 -21.96 4.25
CA ALA A 212 0.49 -22.35 3.44
C ALA A 212 1.48 -23.20 4.24
N LEU A 213 1.69 -22.88 5.51
CA LEU A 213 2.49 -23.69 6.42
C LEU A 213 1.83 -25.05 6.67
N ASP A 214 0.52 -25.11 6.90
CA ASP A 214 -0.21 -26.38 7.08
C ASP A 214 -0.07 -27.27 5.86
N TYR A 215 -0.18 -26.70 4.66
CA TYR A 215 0.08 -27.42 3.42
C TYR A 215 1.51 -27.98 3.38
N PHE A 216 2.52 -27.14 3.66
CA PHE A 216 3.91 -27.56 3.66
C PHE A 216 4.20 -28.69 4.68
N PHE A 217 3.73 -28.56 5.93
CA PHE A 217 3.97 -29.56 6.96
C PHE A 217 3.13 -30.82 6.78
N SER A 218 1.95 -30.75 6.14
CA SER A 218 1.18 -31.95 5.77
C SER A 218 1.96 -32.86 4.80
N LYS A 219 2.76 -32.26 3.93
CA LYS A 219 3.64 -32.98 2.98
C LYS A 219 4.98 -33.37 3.60
N ASN A 220 5.39 -32.68 4.66
CA ASN A 220 6.69 -32.84 5.28
C ASN A 220 6.57 -32.99 6.82
N PRO A 221 5.93 -34.07 7.32
CA PRO A 221 5.57 -34.19 8.74
C PRO A 221 6.76 -34.29 9.70
N ASN A 222 7.94 -34.63 9.19
CA ASN A 222 9.17 -34.78 9.99
C ASN A 222 10.01 -33.50 10.05
N ILE A 223 9.65 -32.43 9.31
CA ILE A 223 10.38 -31.16 9.35
C ILE A 223 9.96 -30.39 10.61
N SER A 224 10.95 -29.85 11.32
CA SER A 224 10.73 -28.96 12.46
C SER A 224 9.89 -27.74 12.08
N LYS A 225 8.89 -27.40 12.90
CA LYS A 225 8.09 -26.18 12.74
C LYS A 225 8.85 -24.90 13.08
N ASN A 226 10.04 -25.01 13.69
CA ASN A 226 10.94 -23.91 13.94
C ASN A 226 11.82 -23.65 12.70
N PRO A 227 11.63 -22.54 11.96
CA PRO A 227 12.39 -22.27 10.75
C PRO A 227 13.87 -21.94 11.01
N ASP A 228 14.25 -21.60 12.24
CA ASP A 228 15.65 -21.36 12.61
C ASP A 228 16.48 -22.66 12.58
N THR A 229 15.84 -23.82 12.64
CA THR A 229 16.52 -25.13 12.58
C THR A 229 16.66 -25.67 11.15
N TRP A 230 16.20 -24.94 10.13
CA TRP A 230 16.20 -25.43 8.75
C TRP A 230 17.57 -25.39 8.07
N GLY A 231 18.50 -24.56 8.57
CA GLY A 231 19.86 -24.43 8.02
C GLY A 231 19.85 -24.16 6.51
N GLU A 232 20.68 -24.89 5.77
CA GLU A 232 20.82 -24.77 4.30
C GLU A 232 19.54 -25.10 3.53
N LEU A 233 18.58 -25.81 4.14
CA LEU A 233 17.33 -26.17 3.48
C LEU A 233 16.28 -25.04 3.56
N HIS A 234 16.58 -23.96 4.28
CA HIS A 234 15.64 -22.84 4.47
C HIS A 234 15.11 -22.30 3.15
N ASN A 235 16.00 -21.99 2.19
CA ASN A 235 15.60 -21.45 0.89
C ASN A 235 14.71 -22.43 0.10
N LYS A 236 14.96 -23.74 0.23
CA LYS A 236 14.13 -24.76 -0.44
C LYS A 236 12.72 -24.78 0.17
N TYR A 237 12.62 -24.77 1.49
CA TYR A 237 11.34 -24.82 2.21
C TYR A 237 10.54 -23.53 2.04
N GLU A 238 11.20 -22.37 2.17
CA GLU A 238 10.60 -21.07 1.88
C GLU A 238 10.00 -21.05 0.47
N ASN A 239 10.74 -21.52 -0.54
CA ASN A 239 10.24 -21.56 -1.92
C ASN A 239 8.97 -22.40 -2.06
N GLU A 240 8.88 -23.55 -1.40
CA GLU A 240 7.65 -24.38 -1.44
C GLU A 240 6.46 -23.65 -0.79
N ILE A 241 6.69 -23.06 0.39
CA ILE A 241 5.67 -22.28 1.12
C ILE A 241 5.21 -21.08 0.29
N ILE A 242 6.14 -20.31 -0.27
CA ILE A 242 5.84 -19.08 -1.02
C ILE A 242 5.17 -19.39 -2.36
N ASN A 243 5.55 -20.47 -3.06
CA ASN A 243 4.85 -20.87 -4.29
C ASN A 243 3.39 -21.27 -4.02
N PHE A 244 3.11 -21.92 -2.89
CA PHE A 244 1.73 -22.20 -2.50
C PHE A 244 1.00 -20.92 -2.06
N TYR A 245 1.60 -20.15 -1.14
CA TYR A 245 1.01 -18.96 -0.55
C TYR A 245 0.70 -17.87 -1.58
N GLY A 246 1.62 -17.60 -2.51
CA GLY A 246 1.49 -16.56 -3.52
C GLY A 246 0.28 -16.77 -4.43
N VAL A 247 -0.11 -18.02 -4.68
CA VAL A 247 -1.23 -18.39 -5.55
C VAL A 247 -2.54 -18.56 -4.77
N ASN A 248 -2.50 -19.11 -3.55
CA ASN A 248 -3.70 -19.57 -2.83
C ASN A 248 -4.22 -18.59 -1.77
N ARG A 249 -3.57 -17.44 -1.59
CA ARG A 249 -4.06 -16.38 -0.71
C ARG A 249 -5.28 -15.66 -1.29
N ASN A 250 -6.12 -15.13 -0.40
CA ASN A 250 -7.26 -14.31 -0.80
C ASN A 250 -6.82 -12.89 -1.21
N GLY A 251 -7.46 -12.34 -2.24
CA GLY A 251 -7.22 -11.00 -2.73
C GLY A 251 -7.52 -10.90 -4.22
N THR A 252 -7.32 -9.72 -4.78
CA THR A 252 -7.58 -9.47 -6.21
C THR A 252 -6.45 -10.02 -7.08
N ASP A 253 -6.75 -10.95 -7.99
CA ASP A 253 -5.81 -11.47 -9.00
C ASP A 253 -4.47 -12.01 -8.44
N MET A 254 -4.50 -12.58 -7.23
CA MET A 254 -3.30 -13.02 -6.50
C MET A 254 -2.38 -13.96 -7.29
N PRO A 255 -2.88 -14.98 -8.02
CA PRO A 255 -2.02 -15.82 -8.87
C PRO A 255 -1.24 -15.02 -9.92
N LYS A 256 -1.90 -14.06 -10.59
CA LYS A 256 -1.26 -13.22 -11.62
C LYS A 256 -0.22 -12.30 -11.00
N ARG A 257 -0.57 -11.63 -9.90
CA ARG A 257 0.33 -10.73 -9.15
C ARG A 257 1.59 -11.46 -8.68
N TYR A 258 1.45 -12.68 -8.17
CA TYR A 258 2.60 -13.50 -7.75
C TYR A 258 3.51 -13.89 -8.92
N VAL A 259 2.93 -14.27 -10.06
CA VAL A 259 3.71 -14.57 -11.28
C VAL A 259 4.51 -13.36 -11.75
N GLU A 260 3.92 -12.16 -11.71
CA GLU A 260 4.65 -10.93 -12.09
C GLU A 260 5.76 -10.58 -11.09
N LEU A 261 5.55 -10.78 -9.78
CA LEU A 261 6.60 -10.61 -8.77
C LEU A 261 7.79 -11.55 -9.03
N LYS A 262 7.50 -12.82 -9.31
CA LYS A 262 8.51 -13.87 -9.55
C LYS A 262 9.35 -13.65 -10.82
N LYS A 263 8.87 -12.85 -11.77
CA LYS A 263 9.67 -12.48 -12.96
C LYS A 263 10.72 -11.41 -12.63
N LYS A 264 10.55 -10.68 -11.52
CA LYS A 264 11.34 -9.50 -11.15
C LYS A 264 12.31 -9.76 -10.00
N LEU A 265 12.02 -10.76 -9.17
CA LEU A 265 12.73 -11.12 -7.93
C LEU A 265 13.02 -12.61 -7.89
#